data_AF-A0A2S9YGM4-F1
#
_entry.id   AF-A0A2S9YGM4-F1
#
_cell.length_a   1.000
_cell.length_b   1.000
_cell.length_c   1.000
_cell.angle_alpha   90.00
_cell.angle_beta   90.00
_cell.angle_gamma   90.00
#
_symmetry.space_group_name_H-M   'P 1'
#
loop_
_entity.id
_entity.type
_entity.pdbx_description
1 polymer ?
#
loop_
_entity_poly.entity_id
_entity_poly.type
_entity_poly.pdbx_seq_one_letter_code
_entity_poly.pdbx_strand_id
1 'polypeptide(L)'
;MTWRQVSSIGIALSTGACLIAPNPKFVEDAGSEEGDTDTTALKTSDSTTDSETGDGDGDGDGDGDGDGDGDGDGDGDGDCPPGTLDCDGDPGCEADVSDPLTCGSCERSCELAGQLLDCTEGLCSGDLVFPVETDSYADSFHPMTLFGDAEVLEVEIGDGDQQAYIALPGIADLPPDAFVESASLHLSCTNVGDPADIHQIIMEWSEAELNWSNAPSLNPNVLTSFDPNIDDTSLDLTALLPSWRGQPNYGIALIPTGGDGLTFRSSETDAGPWVSLSVSW
;
A
#
# COMPACT_ATOMS: atom_id res chain seq x y z
N MET A 1 65.51 -5.83 23.97
CA MET A 1 64.80 -4.84 24.81
C MET A 1 64.47 -3.64 23.92
N THR A 2 63.26 -3.62 23.39
CA THR A 2 62.75 -2.56 22.51
C THR A 2 61.29 -2.38 22.88
N TRP A 3 60.99 -1.30 23.61
CA TRP A 3 59.63 -0.92 23.99
C TRP A 3 58.98 -0.14 22.84
N ARG A 4 57.81 -0.59 22.38
CA ARG A 4 56.94 0.18 21.47
C ARG A 4 55.98 1.01 22.30
N GLN A 5 55.96 2.32 22.07
CA GLN A 5 54.95 3.22 22.62
C GLN A 5 53.59 2.93 21.99
N VAL A 6 52.56 2.82 22.82
CA VAL A 6 51.15 2.85 22.41
C VAL A 6 50.69 4.29 22.58
N SER A 7 50.31 4.93 21.46
CA SER A 7 49.76 6.28 21.46
C SER A 7 48.24 6.17 21.62
N SER A 8 47.73 6.57 22.77
CA SER A 8 46.29 6.64 23.05
C SER A 8 45.71 7.88 22.35
N ILE A 9 44.86 7.67 21.35
CA ILE A 9 44.02 8.72 20.76
C ILE A 9 42.74 8.80 21.60
N GLY A 10 42.60 9.89 22.36
CA GLY A 10 41.36 10.23 23.04
C GLY A 10 40.40 10.91 22.05
N ILE A 11 39.30 10.24 21.71
CA ILE A 11 38.20 10.84 20.95
C ILE A 11 37.27 11.54 21.94
N ALA A 12 37.16 12.86 21.80
CA ALA A 12 36.20 13.66 22.55
C ALA A 12 34.81 13.49 21.93
N LEU A 13 33.88 12.89 22.67
CA LEU A 13 32.46 12.89 22.33
C LEU A 13 31.90 14.32 22.49
N SER A 14 31.54 14.94 21.38
CA SER A 14 30.67 16.11 21.36
C SER A 14 29.23 15.64 21.24
N THR A 15 28.49 15.59 22.36
CA THR A 15 27.05 15.38 22.36
C THR A 15 26.34 16.64 21.85
N GLY A 16 26.13 16.72 20.54
CA GLY A 16 25.16 17.64 19.96
C GLY A 16 23.77 17.07 20.15
N ALA A 17 23.03 17.56 21.14
CA ALA A 17 21.62 17.24 21.30
C ALA A 17 20.87 17.86 20.11
N CYS A 18 20.33 17.00 19.23
CA CYS A 18 19.35 17.44 18.24
C CYS A 18 18.03 17.64 18.98
N LEU A 19 17.69 18.91 19.25
CA LEU A 19 16.39 19.29 19.76
C LEU A 19 15.37 19.05 18.64
N ILE A 20 14.58 17.99 18.77
CA ILE A 20 13.35 17.80 17.97
C ILE A 20 12.45 18.98 18.30
N ALA A 21 12.24 19.87 17.33
CA ALA A 21 11.20 20.87 17.43
C ALA A 21 9.83 20.15 17.38
N PRO A 22 8.91 20.41 18.32
CA PRO A 22 7.58 19.83 18.26
C PRO A 22 6.85 20.31 17.00
N ASN A 23 6.30 19.35 16.26
CA ASN A 23 5.46 19.55 15.09
C ASN A 23 4.26 20.46 15.46
N PRO A 24 4.09 21.65 14.84
CA PRO A 24 3.07 22.62 15.23
C PRO A 24 1.63 22.26 14.81
N LYS A 25 1.35 21.01 14.44
CA LYS A 25 0.03 20.57 13.95
C LYS A 25 -0.79 19.69 14.88
N PHE A 26 -0.36 19.45 16.12
CA PHE A 26 -1.19 18.81 17.15
C PHE A 26 -1.43 19.76 18.31
N VAL A 27 -2.42 20.64 18.14
CA VAL A 27 -3.10 21.27 19.27
C VAL A 27 -4.23 20.31 19.65
N GLU A 28 -3.91 19.30 20.46
CA GLU A 28 -4.93 18.56 21.17
C GLU A 28 -5.37 19.39 22.38
N ASP A 29 -6.64 19.75 22.35
CA ASP A 29 -7.37 20.43 23.39
C ASP A 29 -7.39 19.56 24.65
N ALA A 30 -6.58 19.92 25.64
CA ALA A 30 -6.57 19.30 26.95
C ALA A 30 -7.82 19.74 27.74
N GLY A 31 -8.95 19.10 27.43
CA GLY A 31 -10.18 19.13 28.22
C GLY A 31 -10.03 18.26 29.47
N SER A 32 -9.73 18.92 30.58
CA SER A 32 -9.86 18.39 31.94
C SER A 32 -11.33 18.10 32.25
N GLU A 33 -11.71 16.86 32.55
CA GLU A 33 -12.85 16.60 33.44
C GLU A 33 -12.56 15.50 34.44
N GLU A 34 -12.79 15.88 35.69
CA GLU A 34 -12.64 15.10 36.91
C GLU A 34 -13.68 13.97 36.97
N GLY A 35 -13.30 12.89 37.65
CA GLY A 35 -14.23 11.82 37.95
C GLY A 35 -15.35 12.26 38.89
N ASP A 36 -16.53 11.68 38.68
CA ASP A 36 -17.47 11.47 39.76
C ASP A 36 -18.11 10.09 39.66
N THR A 37 -18.01 9.38 40.76
CA THR A 37 -18.63 8.10 41.06
C THR A 37 -20.01 8.38 41.64
N ASP A 38 -21.10 7.86 41.07
CA ASP A 38 -22.13 7.31 41.94
C ASP A 38 -23.03 6.25 41.27
N THR A 39 -23.15 5.18 42.03
CA THR A 39 -24.10 4.09 42.03
C THR A 39 -25.57 4.50 41.82
N THR A 40 -26.33 3.65 41.13
CA THR A 40 -27.65 3.08 41.52
C THR A 40 -28.29 2.40 40.30
N ALA A 41 -28.33 1.06 40.26
CA ALA A 41 -29.42 0.22 40.77
C ALA A 41 -30.68 0.17 39.88
N LEU A 42 -30.94 -1.05 39.40
CA LEU A 42 -32.27 -1.70 39.32
C LEU A 42 -33.33 -1.18 38.33
N LYS A 43 -33.55 -1.96 37.26
CA LYS A 43 -34.76 -2.79 36.97
C LYS A 43 -34.84 -3.05 35.46
N THR A 44 -34.89 -4.28 34.97
CA THR A 44 -36.01 -5.26 34.99
C THR A 44 -37.18 -4.85 34.09
N SER A 45 -37.60 -5.83 33.26
CA SER A 45 -38.84 -5.96 32.47
C SER A 45 -38.76 -5.40 31.05
N ASP A 46 -38.83 -6.20 29.97
CA ASP A 46 -39.82 -7.22 29.57
C ASP A 46 -41.13 -6.63 29.06
N SER A 47 -41.65 -7.21 27.97
CA SER A 47 -43.04 -7.10 27.47
C SER A 47 -43.41 -5.76 26.81
N THR A 48 -44.23 -5.58 25.77
CA THR A 48 -45.02 -6.38 24.80
C THR A 48 -45.74 -5.36 23.89
N THR A 49 -46.13 -5.79 22.69
CA THR A 49 -47.28 -5.39 21.83
C THR A 49 -48.15 -4.15 22.14
N ASP A 50 -48.50 -3.40 21.08
CA ASP A 50 -49.86 -3.08 20.59
C ASP A 50 -49.71 -1.98 19.50
N SER A 51 -50.10 -2.12 18.23
CA SER A 51 -51.42 -2.39 17.62
C SER A 51 -52.43 -1.28 17.88
N GLU A 52 -52.44 -0.24 17.04
CA GLU A 52 -53.63 0.58 16.80
C GLU A 52 -53.80 0.87 15.30
N THR A 53 -54.94 0.37 14.79
CA THR A 53 -55.54 0.65 13.48
C THR A 53 -56.38 1.92 13.59
N GLY A 54 -56.12 2.90 12.74
CA GLY A 54 -56.94 4.12 12.61
C GLY A 54 -57.52 4.22 11.21
N ASP A 55 -58.80 3.91 11.06
CA ASP A 55 -59.61 4.14 9.87
C ASP A 55 -60.03 5.62 9.81
N GLY A 56 -59.71 6.29 8.71
CA GLY A 56 -60.05 7.69 8.46
C GLY A 56 -60.55 7.87 7.03
N ASP A 57 -61.85 7.65 6.84
CA ASP A 57 -62.59 7.94 5.62
C ASP A 57 -62.70 9.47 5.43
N GLY A 58 -62.07 9.98 4.38
CA GLY A 58 -62.11 11.39 3.99
C GLY A 58 -62.44 11.55 2.51
N ASP A 59 -63.74 11.54 2.20
CA ASP A 59 -64.28 11.90 0.89
C ASP A 59 -64.09 13.40 0.64
N GLY A 60 -63.23 13.74 -0.32
CA GLY A 60 -62.96 15.12 -0.74
C GLY A 60 -63.04 15.25 -2.25
N ASP A 61 -64.26 15.43 -2.77
CA ASP A 61 -64.55 15.80 -4.15
C ASP A 61 -64.08 17.24 -4.40
N GLY A 62 -62.93 17.38 -5.06
CA GLY A 62 -62.35 18.66 -5.47
C GLY A 62 -62.19 18.72 -6.99
N ASP A 63 -63.27 19.11 -7.68
CA ASP A 63 -63.24 19.51 -9.10
C ASP A 63 -62.48 20.84 -9.23
N GLY A 64 -61.19 20.75 -9.57
CA GLY A 64 -60.31 21.88 -9.84
C GLY A 64 -59.80 21.84 -11.27
N ASP A 65 -60.58 22.39 -12.20
CA ASP A 65 -60.14 22.76 -13.54
C ASP A 65 -59.16 23.95 -13.42
N GLY A 66 -57.86 23.65 -13.43
CA GLY A 66 -56.77 24.62 -13.39
C GLY A 66 -55.87 24.44 -14.61
N ASP A 67 -56.02 25.37 -15.56
CA ASP A 67 -55.22 25.50 -16.77
C ASP A 67 -53.71 25.58 -16.46
N GLY A 68 -52.92 24.86 -17.25
CA GLY A 68 -51.49 24.75 -17.03
C GLY A 68 -50.75 26.07 -17.15
N ASP A 69 -49.88 26.30 -16.19
CA ASP A 69 -48.58 26.89 -16.42
C ASP A 69 -47.59 25.76 -16.11
N GLY A 70 -47.11 25.14 -17.19
CA GLY A 70 -46.02 24.20 -17.13
C GLY A 70 -44.77 24.95 -16.72
N ASP A 71 -44.62 25.16 -15.41
CA ASP A 71 -43.33 25.32 -14.75
C ASP A 71 -42.67 23.94 -14.82
N GLY A 72 -42.30 23.56 -16.04
CA GLY A 72 -41.30 22.55 -16.26
C GLY A 72 -40.02 23.14 -15.67
N ASP A 73 -39.89 23.03 -14.36
CA ASP A 73 -38.64 22.85 -13.65
C ASP A 73 -38.06 21.54 -14.19
N GLY A 74 -37.79 21.51 -15.50
CA GLY A 74 -37.08 20.45 -16.15
C GLY A 74 -35.71 20.57 -15.55
N ASP A 75 -35.53 19.86 -14.44
CA ASP A 75 -34.39 19.91 -13.53
C ASP A 75 -33.09 19.57 -14.27
N GLY A 76 -33.13 19.34 -15.58
CA GLY A 76 -31.92 19.19 -16.37
C GLY A 76 -31.19 17.91 -16.05
N ASP A 77 -31.69 17.10 -15.10
CA ASP A 77 -31.37 15.70 -14.82
C ASP A 77 -31.62 14.78 -16.02
N GLY A 78 -31.76 15.34 -17.23
CA GLY A 78 -32.11 14.68 -18.46
C GLY A 78 -31.25 13.45 -18.60
N ASP A 79 -31.87 12.29 -18.37
CA ASP A 79 -31.25 10.98 -18.44
C ASP A 79 -30.26 10.96 -19.60
N CYS A 80 -28.97 10.93 -19.28
CA CYS A 80 -27.96 10.99 -20.31
C CYS A 80 -28.15 9.81 -21.28
N PRO A 81 -27.96 10.02 -22.60
CA PRO A 81 -28.05 8.92 -23.53
C PRO A 81 -27.02 7.85 -23.14
N PRO A 82 -27.32 6.56 -23.43
CA PRO A 82 -26.40 5.47 -23.09
C PRO A 82 -25.00 5.76 -23.62
N GLY A 83 -24.01 5.68 -22.73
CA GLY A 83 -22.61 5.98 -23.07
C GLY A 83 -22.11 7.33 -22.55
N THR A 84 -22.98 8.19 -22.02
CA THR A 84 -22.59 9.52 -21.55
C THR A 84 -23.08 9.78 -20.13
N LEU A 85 -22.44 10.74 -19.45
CA LEU A 85 -22.68 11.14 -18.07
C LEU A 85 -22.67 12.67 -17.95
N ASP A 86 -23.45 13.20 -17.01
CA ASP A 86 -23.35 14.56 -16.49
C ASP A 86 -22.59 14.48 -15.15
N CYS A 87 -21.39 15.03 -15.11
CA CYS A 87 -20.49 14.87 -13.95
C CYS A 87 -20.18 16.18 -13.22
N ASP A 88 -20.47 17.33 -13.82
CA ASP A 88 -20.20 18.64 -13.24
C ASP A 88 -21.49 19.39 -12.83
N GLY A 89 -22.67 18.85 -13.18
CA GLY A 89 -23.96 19.47 -12.88
C GLY A 89 -24.25 20.70 -13.74
N ASP A 90 -23.39 21.01 -14.72
CA ASP A 90 -23.74 21.94 -15.78
C ASP A 90 -24.63 21.18 -16.79
N PRO A 91 -25.70 21.80 -17.31
CA PRO A 91 -26.61 21.10 -18.22
C PRO A 91 -25.90 20.48 -19.44
N GLY A 92 -25.82 19.16 -19.48
CA GLY A 92 -25.00 18.45 -20.46
C GLY A 92 -24.91 16.96 -20.22
N CYS A 93 -24.23 16.26 -21.15
CA CYS A 93 -23.77 14.89 -20.99
C CYS A 93 -22.37 14.82 -21.61
N GLU A 94 -21.47 15.56 -20.99
CA GLU A 94 -20.14 15.93 -21.47
C GLU A 94 -19.08 14.87 -21.18
N ALA A 95 -19.34 13.98 -20.22
CA ALA A 95 -18.48 12.85 -19.90
C ALA A 95 -18.89 11.58 -20.65
N ASP A 96 -17.91 10.75 -21.01
CA ASP A 96 -18.12 9.46 -21.67
C ASP A 96 -17.90 8.33 -20.64
N VAL A 97 -18.80 7.36 -20.59
CA VAL A 97 -18.68 6.21 -19.66
C VAL A 97 -17.48 5.31 -19.97
N SER A 98 -16.88 5.45 -21.15
CA SER A 98 -15.66 4.77 -21.56
C SER A 98 -14.40 5.61 -21.36
N ASP A 99 -14.54 6.87 -20.95
CA ASP A 99 -13.38 7.67 -20.53
C ASP A 99 -12.81 7.05 -19.24
N PRO A 100 -11.51 6.71 -19.21
CA PRO A 100 -10.85 6.21 -18.01
C PRO A 100 -11.04 7.08 -16.77
N LEU A 101 -11.29 8.39 -16.89
CA LEU A 101 -11.50 9.27 -15.74
C LEU A 101 -12.95 9.28 -15.22
N THR A 102 -13.91 8.76 -16.01
CA THR A 102 -15.34 8.65 -15.67
C THR A 102 -15.89 7.27 -16.03
N CYS A 103 -15.11 6.23 -15.75
CA CYS A 103 -15.34 4.89 -16.23
C CYS A 103 -16.62 4.28 -15.64
N GLY A 104 -17.70 4.25 -16.41
CA GLY A 104 -19.03 3.80 -15.97
C GLY A 104 -19.74 4.76 -15.00
N SER A 105 -19.03 5.64 -14.30
CA SER A 105 -19.60 6.67 -13.43
C SER A 105 -18.64 7.85 -13.23
N CYS A 106 -19.19 8.99 -12.81
CA CYS A 106 -18.44 10.25 -12.62
C CYS A 106 -17.35 10.20 -11.55
N GLU A 107 -17.49 9.33 -10.55
CA GLU A 107 -16.55 9.22 -9.43
C GLU A 107 -15.52 8.09 -9.65
N ARG A 108 -15.53 7.46 -10.83
CA ARG A 108 -14.74 6.27 -11.10
C ARG A 108 -13.62 6.55 -12.08
N SER A 109 -12.42 6.69 -11.52
CA SER A 109 -11.19 6.81 -12.29
C SER A 109 -10.43 5.48 -12.35
N CYS A 110 -9.97 5.15 -13.55
CA CYS A 110 -9.03 4.08 -13.85
C CYS A 110 -7.57 4.56 -13.78
N GLU A 111 -7.33 5.76 -13.26
CA GLU A 111 -5.99 6.25 -12.95
C GLU A 111 -5.57 5.76 -11.55
N LEU A 112 -4.43 5.08 -11.47
CA LEU A 112 -3.80 4.70 -10.21
C LEU A 112 -2.32 5.03 -10.24
N ALA A 113 -1.86 5.77 -9.23
CA ALA A 113 -0.46 6.19 -9.10
C ALA A 113 0.13 6.84 -10.38
N GLY A 114 -0.70 7.65 -11.09
CA GLY A 114 -0.31 8.30 -12.35
C GLY A 114 -0.29 7.40 -13.58
N GLN A 115 -0.74 6.15 -13.46
CA GLN A 115 -0.89 5.20 -14.56
C GLN A 115 -2.36 5.05 -14.91
N LEU A 116 -2.68 5.19 -16.19
CA LEU A 116 -4.05 5.11 -16.70
C LEU A 116 -4.33 3.72 -17.24
N LEU A 117 -5.39 3.08 -16.75
CA LEU A 117 -5.85 1.76 -17.20
C LEU A 117 -7.00 1.89 -18.22
N ASP A 118 -7.30 0.79 -18.90
CA ASP A 118 -8.38 0.73 -19.87
C ASP A 118 -9.73 0.68 -19.15
N CYS A 119 -10.67 1.51 -19.60
CA CYS A 119 -12.08 1.42 -19.20
C CYS A 119 -12.88 0.63 -20.25
N THR A 120 -13.43 -0.52 -19.86
CA THR A 120 -14.32 -1.31 -20.72
C THR A 120 -15.60 -1.64 -19.96
N GLU A 121 -16.75 -1.16 -20.46
CA GLU A 121 -18.06 -1.40 -19.85
C GLU A 121 -18.13 -1.01 -18.36
N GLY A 122 -17.42 0.06 -17.96
CA GLY A 122 -17.36 0.53 -16.56
C GLY A 122 -16.38 -0.24 -15.65
N LEU A 123 -15.65 -1.20 -16.21
CA LEU A 123 -14.58 -1.93 -15.54
C LEU A 123 -13.23 -1.32 -15.91
N CYS A 124 -12.44 -0.95 -14.90
CA CYS A 124 -11.04 -0.58 -15.08
C CYS A 124 -10.22 -1.85 -15.17
N SER A 125 -9.33 -1.97 -16.16
CA SER A 125 -8.45 -3.14 -16.27
C SER A 125 -7.15 -2.80 -17.00
N GLY A 126 -6.08 -3.49 -16.64
CA GLY A 126 -4.79 -3.37 -17.33
C GLY A 126 -3.62 -3.69 -16.43
N ASP A 127 -2.45 -3.29 -16.89
CA ASP A 127 -1.18 -3.57 -16.22
C ASP A 127 -0.61 -2.29 -15.58
N LEU A 128 -0.13 -2.43 -14.35
CA LEU A 128 0.55 -1.40 -13.57
C LEU A 128 2.00 -1.80 -13.35
N VAL A 129 2.90 -0.81 -13.43
CA VAL A 129 4.34 -0.99 -13.21
C VAL A 129 4.80 -0.01 -12.13
N PHE A 130 5.42 -0.54 -11.08
CA PHE A 130 5.94 0.26 -9.97
C PHE A 130 7.45 0.02 -9.81
N PRO A 131 8.30 1.04 -9.98
CA PRO A 131 9.71 0.90 -9.60
C PRO A 131 9.80 0.72 -8.08
N VAL A 132 10.71 -0.16 -7.63
CA VAL A 132 11.06 -0.23 -6.21
C VAL A 132 12.02 0.91 -5.91
N GLU A 133 11.69 1.70 -4.90
CA GLU A 133 12.50 2.84 -4.44
C GLU A 133 13.17 2.60 -3.09
N THR A 134 12.97 1.43 -2.48
CA THR A 134 13.51 1.12 -1.15
C THR A 134 13.96 -0.32 -1.12
N ASP A 135 15.27 -0.50 -1.17
CA ASP A 135 15.94 -1.79 -1.05
C ASP A 135 17.29 -1.67 -0.34
N SER A 136 17.73 -2.73 0.32
CA SER A 136 19.06 -2.76 0.91
C SER A 136 19.42 -4.21 1.20
N TYR A 137 20.69 -4.49 1.41
CA TYR A 137 21.12 -5.75 1.99
C TYR A 137 21.77 -5.54 3.36
N ALA A 138 21.83 -6.61 4.15
CA ALA A 138 22.52 -6.66 5.42
C ALA A 138 23.62 -7.71 5.36
N ASP A 139 24.77 -7.42 5.98
CA ASP A 139 25.95 -8.27 5.98
C ASP A 139 26.38 -8.59 7.42
N SER A 140 26.38 -9.87 7.77
CA SER A 140 26.77 -10.35 9.10
C SER A 140 28.24 -10.12 9.44
N PHE A 141 29.12 -10.02 8.45
CA PHE A 141 30.53 -9.71 8.63
C PHE A 141 30.75 -8.22 8.92
N HIS A 142 29.83 -7.37 8.44
CA HIS A 142 29.81 -5.93 8.66
C HIS A 142 28.53 -5.47 9.37
N PRO A 143 28.29 -5.88 10.62
CA PRO A 143 26.94 -5.91 11.18
C PRO A 143 26.30 -4.55 11.53
N MET A 144 27.06 -3.46 11.38
CA MET A 144 26.62 -2.08 11.63
C MET A 144 26.77 -1.20 10.38
N THR A 145 27.23 -1.78 9.25
CA THR A 145 27.34 -1.05 7.98
C THR A 145 25.97 -1.00 7.33
N LEU A 146 25.65 0.17 6.78
CA LEU A 146 24.43 0.44 6.02
C LEU A 146 24.76 0.30 4.53
N PHE A 147 23.88 -0.37 3.78
CA PHE A 147 24.08 -0.64 2.36
C PHE A 147 22.91 -0.15 1.47
N GLY A 148 22.04 0.72 1.99
CA GLY A 148 20.92 1.27 1.22
C GLY A 148 21.34 2.03 -0.05
N ASP A 149 22.49 2.71 -0.03
CA ASP A 149 23.02 3.42 -1.22
C ASP A 149 23.90 2.53 -2.12
N ALA A 150 23.92 1.20 -1.90
CA ALA A 150 24.72 0.30 -2.73
C ALA A 150 24.05 0.09 -4.10
N GLU A 151 24.83 0.03 -5.18
CA GLU A 151 24.32 -0.25 -6.54
C GLU A 151 23.90 -1.71 -6.77
N VAL A 152 24.04 -2.56 -5.75
CA VAL A 152 23.76 -3.99 -5.80
C VAL A 152 23.09 -4.49 -4.53
N LEU A 153 22.35 -5.58 -4.67
CA LEU A 153 21.79 -6.38 -3.59
C LEU A 153 22.50 -7.74 -3.57
N GLU A 154 23.17 -8.03 -2.45
CA GLU A 154 23.93 -9.26 -2.27
C GLU A 154 23.15 -10.27 -1.41
N VAL A 155 23.17 -11.53 -1.83
CA VAL A 155 22.47 -12.66 -1.21
C VAL A 155 23.42 -13.85 -1.18
N GLU A 156 24.10 -14.10 -0.06
CA GLU A 156 25.20 -15.09 0.02
C GLU A 156 25.28 -15.77 1.40
N ILE A 157 25.63 -17.06 1.43
CA ILE A 157 26.16 -17.72 2.63
C ILE A 157 27.66 -17.92 2.46
N GLY A 158 28.48 -17.36 3.34
CA GLY A 158 29.92 -17.41 3.19
C GLY A 158 30.70 -16.97 4.43
N ASP A 159 31.78 -16.21 4.23
CA ASP A 159 32.52 -15.58 5.34
C ASP A 159 31.68 -14.49 6.05
N GLY A 160 30.58 -14.06 5.42
CA GLY A 160 29.47 -13.33 6.01
C GLY A 160 28.17 -13.69 5.30
N ASP A 161 27.13 -14.04 6.06
CA ASP A 161 25.77 -14.16 5.54
C ASP A 161 25.28 -12.78 5.07
N GLN A 162 24.79 -12.71 3.84
CA GLN A 162 24.21 -11.52 3.22
C GLN A 162 22.76 -11.79 2.82
N GLN A 163 21.87 -10.87 3.18
CA GLN A 163 20.43 -10.97 2.95
C GLN A 163 19.92 -9.66 2.35
N ALA A 164 19.12 -9.74 1.29
CA ALA A 164 18.52 -8.57 0.67
C ALA A 164 17.08 -8.35 1.16
N TYR A 165 16.65 -7.09 1.23
CA TYR A 165 15.34 -6.64 1.70
C TYR A 165 14.80 -5.65 0.68
N ILE A 166 13.57 -5.87 0.23
CA ILE A 166 12.97 -5.16 -0.90
C ILE A 166 11.55 -4.77 -0.52
N ALA A 167 11.27 -3.46 -0.51
CA ALA A 167 9.91 -2.96 -0.30
C ALA A 167 9.08 -3.18 -1.57
N LEU A 168 7.77 -3.45 -1.41
CA LEU A 168 6.90 -3.76 -2.54
C LEU A 168 5.80 -2.69 -2.70
N PRO A 169 6.01 -1.72 -3.61
CA PRO A 169 5.08 -0.61 -3.83
C PRO A 169 3.81 -1.04 -4.58
N GLY A 170 2.81 -0.15 -4.60
CA GLY A 170 1.59 -0.27 -5.42
C GLY A 170 0.54 -1.24 -4.89
N ILE A 171 0.94 -2.31 -4.18
CA ILE A 171 0.00 -3.32 -3.67
C ILE A 171 -0.94 -2.77 -2.61
N ALA A 172 -0.44 -1.91 -1.72
CA ALA A 172 -1.23 -1.30 -0.65
C ALA A 172 -2.16 -0.19 -1.15
N ASP A 173 -1.86 0.37 -2.33
CA ASP A 173 -2.59 1.49 -2.93
C ASP A 173 -3.75 1.04 -3.84
N LEU A 174 -3.87 -0.27 -4.09
CA LEU A 174 -4.94 -0.83 -4.91
C LEU A 174 -6.34 -0.54 -4.31
N PRO A 175 -7.35 -0.26 -5.15
CA PRO A 175 -8.73 -0.14 -4.69
C PRO A 175 -9.18 -1.37 -3.88
N PRO A 176 -10.03 -1.18 -2.84
CA PRO A 176 -10.48 -2.29 -1.98
C PRO A 176 -11.18 -3.42 -2.74
N ASP A 177 -11.87 -3.10 -3.83
CA ASP A 177 -12.61 -4.01 -4.70
C ASP A 177 -11.77 -4.55 -5.88
N ALA A 178 -10.53 -4.09 -6.05
CA ALA A 178 -9.68 -4.55 -7.14
C ALA A 178 -9.46 -6.06 -7.11
N PHE A 179 -9.41 -6.68 -8.26
CA PHE A 179 -8.99 -8.05 -8.46
C PHE A 179 -7.59 -8.04 -9.05
N VAL A 180 -6.66 -8.79 -8.45
CA VAL A 180 -5.30 -8.92 -8.97
C VAL A 180 -5.19 -10.25 -9.69
N GLU A 181 -5.05 -10.19 -11.02
CA GLU A 181 -4.92 -11.35 -11.89
C GLU A 181 -3.52 -11.94 -11.81
N SER A 182 -2.50 -11.07 -11.77
CA SER A 182 -1.11 -11.47 -11.57
C SER A 182 -0.30 -10.38 -10.88
N ALA A 183 0.75 -10.79 -10.18
CA ALA A 183 1.72 -9.90 -9.58
C ALA A 183 3.11 -10.50 -9.66
N SER A 184 4.08 -9.71 -10.12
CA SER A 184 5.46 -10.19 -10.26
C SER A 184 6.46 -9.13 -9.82
N LEU A 185 7.49 -9.55 -9.11
CA LEU A 185 8.69 -8.75 -8.85
C LEU A 185 9.76 -9.16 -9.86
N HIS A 186 10.36 -8.18 -10.50
CA HIS A 186 11.43 -8.36 -11.48
C HIS A 186 12.74 -7.83 -10.91
N LEU A 187 13.79 -8.63 -11.00
CA LEU A 187 15.11 -8.35 -10.45
C LEU A 187 16.17 -8.50 -11.55
N SER A 188 17.07 -7.52 -11.66
CA SER A 188 18.19 -7.61 -12.61
C SER A 188 19.38 -8.36 -11.98
N CYS A 189 19.47 -9.66 -12.26
CA CYS A 189 20.53 -10.53 -11.77
C CYS A 189 21.81 -10.36 -12.58
N THR A 190 22.93 -10.13 -11.89
CA THR A 190 24.27 -10.04 -12.49
C THR A 190 25.16 -11.23 -12.15
N ASN A 191 24.82 -11.99 -11.11
CA ASN A 191 25.47 -13.23 -10.72
C ASN A 191 24.41 -14.21 -10.20
N VAL A 192 24.25 -15.36 -10.87
CA VAL A 192 23.16 -16.32 -10.61
C VAL A 192 23.37 -17.10 -9.31
N GLY A 193 24.61 -17.38 -8.89
CA GLY A 193 24.87 -18.09 -7.64
C GLY A 193 24.01 -19.35 -7.42
N ASP A 194 23.71 -19.61 -6.14
CA ASP A 194 22.75 -20.61 -5.68
C ASP A 194 21.32 -20.03 -5.55
N PRO A 195 20.28 -20.89 -5.44
CA PRO A 195 18.90 -20.44 -5.23
C PRO A 195 18.71 -19.62 -3.95
N ALA A 196 17.65 -18.81 -3.92
CA ALA A 196 17.24 -18.05 -2.74
C ALA A 196 15.81 -18.36 -2.31
N ASP A 197 15.58 -18.31 -1.00
CA ASP A 197 14.28 -18.38 -0.37
C ASP A 197 13.70 -16.97 -0.22
N ILE A 198 12.40 -16.83 -0.45
CA ILE A 198 11.66 -15.60 -0.24
C ILE A 198 10.90 -15.69 1.08
N HIS A 199 11.09 -14.68 1.92
CA HIS A 199 10.36 -14.52 3.17
C HIS A 199 9.59 -13.21 3.19
N GLN A 200 8.41 -13.21 3.81
CA GLN A 200 7.67 -11.99 4.08
C GLN A 200 8.35 -11.21 5.21
N ILE A 201 8.51 -9.90 5.06
CA ILE A 201 8.92 -9.02 6.15
C ILE A 201 7.67 -8.69 6.98
N ILE A 202 7.74 -8.86 8.31
CA ILE A 202 6.59 -8.69 9.22
C ILE A 202 6.74 -7.48 10.16
N MET A 203 7.78 -6.69 9.96
CA MET A 203 8.09 -5.50 10.76
C MET A 203 8.52 -4.36 9.85
N GLU A 204 8.11 -3.14 10.20
CA GLU A 204 8.57 -1.93 9.51
C GLU A 204 10.10 -1.82 9.56
N TRP A 205 10.67 -1.28 8.49
CA TRP A 205 12.10 -1.05 8.35
C TRP A 205 12.35 0.19 7.48
N SER A 206 13.57 0.73 7.58
CA SER A 206 14.04 1.84 6.77
C SER A 206 15.37 1.47 6.15
N GLU A 207 15.48 1.61 4.83
CA GLU A 207 16.71 1.43 4.05
C GLU A 207 17.90 2.24 4.62
N ALA A 208 17.65 3.50 4.99
CA ALA A 208 18.67 4.38 5.54
C ALA A 208 19.21 3.94 6.92
N GLU A 209 18.53 3.03 7.61
CA GLU A 209 18.93 2.55 8.93
C GLU A 209 19.26 1.05 8.95
N LEU A 210 18.95 0.31 7.88
CA LEU A 210 19.08 -1.14 7.82
C LEU A 210 20.54 -1.60 7.89
N ASN A 211 20.82 -2.47 8.84
CA ASN A 211 22.06 -3.23 8.98
C ASN A 211 21.75 -4.61 9.58
N TRP A 212 22.75 -5.48 9.65
CA TRP A 212 22.56 -6.82 10.22
C TRP A 212 22.03 -6.82 11.66
N SER A 213 22.45 -5.84 12.47
CA SER A 213 22.09 -5.81 13.89
C SER A 213 20.65 -5.35 14.15
N ASN A 214 19.97 -4.75 13.16
CA ASN A 214 18.59 -4.30 13.27
C ASN A 214 17.68 -4.80 12.12
N ALA A 215 18.14 -5.81 11.37
CA ALA A 215 17.35 -6.41 10.29
C ALA A 215 15.92 -6.77 10.76
N PRO A 216 14.89 -6.48 9.96
CA PRO A 216 13.51 -6.67 10.38
C PRO A 216 13.20 -8.16 10.57
N SER A 217 12.23 -8.43 11.44
CA SER A 217 11.76 -9.80 11.64
C SER A 217 11.05 -10.31 10.38
N LEU A 218 11.32 -11.58 10.05
CA LEU A 218 10.74 -12.27 8.91
C LEU A 218 9.69 -13.29 9.37
N ASN A 219 8.72 -13.55 8.50
CA ASN A 219 7.87 -14.72 8.64
C ASN A 219 8.75 -15.98 8.47
N PRO A 220 8.78 -16.91 9.44
CA PRO A 220 9.65 -18.08 9.37
C PRO A 220 9.26 -19.06 8.25
N ASN A 221 8.05 -18.95 7.70
CA ASN A 221 7.66 -19.77 6.56
C ASN A 221 8.28 -19.20 5.28
N VAL A 222 8.97 -20.05 4.53
CA VAL A 222 9.40 -19.76 3.16
C VAL A 222 8.14 -19.61 2.30
N LEU A 223 8.01 -18.48 1.62
CA LEU A 223 6.91 -18.21 0.70
C LEU A 223 7.08 -19.03 -0.58
N THR A 224 8.28 -18.96 -1.15
CA THR A 224 8.73 -19.75 -2.29
C THR A 224 10.26 -19.72 -2.32
N SER A 225 10.85 -20.66 -3.06
CA SER A 225 12.25 -20.60 -3.47
C SER A 225 12.30 -20.35 -4.97
N PHE A 226 13.39 -19.78 -5.47
CA PHE A 226 13.56 -19.57 -6.90
C PHE A 226 15.01 -19.76 -7.34
N ASP A 227 15.16 -20.21 -8.58
CA ASP A 227 16.42 -20.25 -9.30
C ASP A 227 16.55 -18.94 -10.12
N PRO A 228 17.53 -18.07 -9.84
CA PRO A 228 17.70 -16.84 -10.60
C PRO A 228 18.16 -17.13 -12.03
N ASN A 229 17.83 -16.21 -12.93
CA ASN A 229 18.33 -16.19 -14.31
C ASN A 229 19.14 -14.92 -14.50
N ILE A 230 20.25 -15.01 -15.25
CA ILE A 230 21.02 -13.82 -15.61
C ILE A 230 20.12 -12.81 -16.32
N ASP A 231 20.38 -11.53 -16.09
CA ASP A 231 19.54 -10.42 -16.49
C ASP A 231 18.19 -10.46 -15.75
N ASP A 232 17.09 -10.88 -16.37
CA ASP A 232 15.77 -10.76 -15.76
C ASP A 232 15.38 -12.01 -14.95
N THR A 233 15.26 -11.83 -13.63
CA THR A 233 14.67 -12.82 -12.72
C THR A 233 13.30 -12.33 -12.28
N SER A 234 12.25 -13.01 -12.75
CA SER A 234 10.86 -12.69 -12.41
C SER A 234 10.30 -13.66 -11.37
N LEU A 235 9.69 -13.10 -10.33
CA LEU A 235 9.15 -13.81 -9.17
C LEU A 235 7.64 -13.62 -9.11
N ASP A 236 6.88 -14.71 -9.19
CA ASP A 236 5.42 -14.67 -9.07
C ASP A 236 5.00 -14.48 -7.60
N LEU A 237 4.36 -13.34 -7.32
CA LEU A 237 3.85 -12.97 -6.00
C LEU A 237 2.33 -13.10 -5.91
N THR A 238 1.65 -13.55 -6.96
CA THR A 238 0.18 -13.55 -7.06
C THR A 238 -0.49 -14.28 -5.89
N ALA A 239 0.05 -15.42 -5.49
CA ALA A 239 -0.47 -16.22 -4.38
C ALA A 239 -0.30 -15.55 -2.99
N LEU A 240 0.57 -14.55 -2.89
CA LEU A 240 0.92 -13.87 -1.63
C LEU A 240 0.00 -12.69 -1.34
N LEU A 241 -0.49 -12.03 -2.39
CA LEU A 241 -1.29 -10.82 -2.28
C LEU A 241 -2.54 -10.93 -1.40
N PRO A 242 -3.33 -12.03 -1.41
CA PRO A 242 -4.50 -12.14 -0.54
C PRO A 242 -4.16 -12.01 0.95
N SER A 243 -2.94 -12.36 1.36
CA SER A 243 -2.47 -12.22 2.74
C SER A 243 -2.05 -10.79 3.11
N TRP A 244 -1.75 -9.95 2.11
CA TRP A 244 -1.33 -8.56 2.30
C TRP A 244 -2.46 -7.56 2.17
N ARG A 245 -3.58 -7.92 1.53
CA ARG A 245 -4.74 -7.03 1.43
C ARG A 245 -5.31 -6.72 2.82
N GLY A 246 -5.35 -5.43 3.15
CA GLY A 246 -5.81 -4.94 4.45
C GLY A 246 -4.82 -5.15 5.61
N GLN A 247 -3.59 -5.59 5.33
CA GLN A 247 -2.48 -5.64 6.29
C GLN A 247 -1.35 -4.71 5.84
N PRO A 248 -0.49 -4.24 6.77
CA PRO A 248 0.73 -3.56 6.38
C PRO A 248 1.60 -4.44 5.49
N ASN A 249 2.04 -3.91 4.35
CA ASN A 249 3.02 -4.53 3.49
C ASN A 249 4.39 -3.92 3.78
N TYR A 250 5.31 -4.73 4.31
CA TYR A 250 6.70 -4.32 4.56
C TYR A 250 7.68 -4.88 3.54
N GLY A 251 7.19 -5.57 2.50
CA GLY A 251 8.02 -6.16 1.46
C GLY A 251 8.49 -7.59 1.75
N ILE A 252 9.57 -7.98 1.09
CA ILE A 252 10.14 -9.33 1.14
C ILE A 252 11.64 -9.29 1.43
N ALA A 253 12.14 -10.39 1.99
CA ALA A 253 13.56 -10.65 2.12
C ALA A 253 13.97 -11.84 1.25
N LEU A 254 15.15 -11.72 0.63
CA LEU A 254 15.81 -12.79 -0.12
C LEU A 254 16.87 -13.41 0.78
N ILE A 255 16.72 -14.69 1.07
CA ILE A 255 17.59 -15.43 1.98
C ILE A 255 18.34 -16.49 1.15
N PRO A 256 19.68 -16.50 1.19
CA PRO A 256 20.45 -17.45 0.41
C PRO A 256 20.22 -18.89 0.91
N THR A 257 20.19 -19.86 0.00
CA THR A 257 20.04 -21.29 0.36
C THR A 257 21.33 -22.09 0.17
N GLY A 258 22.33 -21.50 -0.48
CA GLY A 258 23.61 -22.11 -0.79
C GLY A 258 24.79 -21.16 -0.62
N GLY A 259 25.97 -21.64 -0.96
CA GLY A 259 27.24 -20.94 -0.69
C GLY A 259 27.81 -20.17 -1.89
N ASP A 260 27.23 -20.29 -3.07
CA ASP A 260 27.56 -19.44 -4.22
C ASP A 260 26.67 -18.19 -4.19
N GLY A 261 27.27 -17.01 -4.03
CA GLY A 261 26.55 -15.76 -3.84
C GLY A 261 25.74 -15.33 -5.07
N LEU A 262 24.59 -14.72 -4.82
CA LEU A 262 23.65 -14.19 -5.80
C LEU A 262 23.67 -12.66 -5.71
N THR A 263 23.79 -11.98 -6.86
CA THR A 263 23.91 -10.52 -6.92
C THR A 263 22.89 -9.94 -7.88
N PHE A 264 22.05 -9.03 -7.38
CA PHE A 264 21.11 -8.24 -8.19
C PHE A 264 21.52 -6.76 -8.23
N ARG A 265 20.98 -6.02 -9.18
CA ARG A 265 21.01 -4.55 -9.15
C ARG A 265 19.98 -4.02 -8.17
N SER A 266 20.32 -2.94 -7.48
CA SER A 266 19.44 -2.19 -6.58
C SER A 266 18.71 -1.04 -7.29
N SER A 267 17.81 -0.40 -6.56
CA SER A 267 17.11 0.85 -6.90
C SER A 267 18.06 2.00 -7.25
N GLU A 268 19.31 1.96 -6.81
CA GLU A 268 20.34 2.97 -7.14
C GLU A 268 20.82 2.92 -8.59
N THR A 269 20.25 2.04 -9.41
CA THR A 269 20.59 1.87 -10.82
C THR A 269 19.36 1.95 -11.73
N ASP A 270 19.57 2.27 -13.01
CA ASP A 270 18.51 2.29 -14.03
C ASP A 270 17.87 0.91 -14.31
N ALA A 271 18.41 -0.16 -13.73
CA ALA A 271 17.92 -1.53 -13.86
C ALA A 271 17.63 -2.16 -12.49
N GLY A 272 17.21 -1.33 -11.54
CA GLY A 272 16.76 -1.76 -10.22
C GLY A 272 15.46 -2.56 -10.24
N PRO A 273 15.03 -3.07 -9.07
CA PRO A 273 13.84 -3.89 -8.95
C PRO A 273 12.57 -3.13 -9.33
N TRP A 274 11.58 -3.85 -9.86
CA TRP A 274 10.26 -3.28 -10.16
C TRP A 274 9.16 -4.33 -10.07
N VAL A 275 7.94 -3.89 -9.77
CA VAL A 275 6.75 -4.73 -9.62
C VAL A 275 5.82 -4.51 -10.81
N SER A 276 5.35 -5.59 -11.44
CA SER A 276 4.23 -5.57 -12.38
C SER A 276 2.99 -6.18 -11.75
N LEU A 277 1.85 -5.50 -11.88
CA LEU A 277 0.55 -6.02 -11.48
C LEU A 277 -0.38 -6.02 -12.69
N SER A 278 -1.16 -7.09 -12.86
CA SER A 278 -2.30 -7.09 -13.78
C SER A 278 -3.57 -7.12 -12.97
N VAL A 279 -4.43 -6.12 -13.15
CA VAL A 279 -5.53 -5.80 -12.23
C VAL A 279 -6.80 -5.43 -12.97
N SER A 280 -7.93 -5.63 -12.31
CA SER A 280 -9.22 -5.09 -12.71
C SER A 280 -10.03 -4.61 -11.52
N TRP A 281 -10.84 -3.57 -11.66
CA TRP A 281 -11.84 -3.20 -10.66
C TRP A 281 -13.08 -2.63 -11.29
#